data_AF-A0A497BFR1-F1
#
_entry.id   AF-A0A497BFR1-F1
#
_cell.length_a   1.000
_cell.length_b   1.000
_cell.length_c   1.000
_cell.angle_alpha   90.00
_cell.angle_beta   90.00
_cell.angle_gamma   90.00
#
_symmetry.space_group_name_H-M   'P 1'
#
loop_
_entity.id
_entity.type
_entity.pdbx_description
1 polymer ?
#
loop_
_entity_poly.entity_id
_entity_poly.type
_entity_poly.pdbx_seq_one_letter_code
_entity_poly.pdbx_strand_id
1 'polypeptide(L)'
;MNWLHPSTSTSRRVPPWVMGIAFALLAFMFIQPGTGVDVLVTYGPAGRGEYIEGLLPRNPRFSLWFFWLFARLPWKWDYLALMLASIPVLVAAVYWGGGDYWKAFLSFPFVWLLGYGQIDAFVAAGIALAWWALRHKRFWIMGIGLSFACLLKPQMGIFAALCLWLWSPNKWKPLVIPAVLGAISLVQWGWDWPLRWVHGILGQVGALKADWANSSPVPWLGWWTWLIWLPVVLTPMRRLSRLRCVMAATALSWPYFPAYQLLILLVFPVSLAEWALTGLPLLGRRWYEAAALVPLLVIIVSVWPWASETASRWRKRGSLSG
;
A
#
# COMPACT_ATOMS: atom_id res chain seq x y z
N MET A 1 13.83 -24.90 -0.98
CA MET A 1 14.09 -23.45 -1.15
C MET A 1 13.28 -22.66 -0.11
N ASN A 2 13.76 -22.57 1.13
CA ASN A 2 12.98 -21.98 2.23
C ASN A 2 12.78 -20.45 2.10
N TRP A 3 13.62 -19.78 1.30
CA TRP A 3 13.68 -18.32 1.16
C TRP A 3 12.55 -17.71 0.33
N LEU A 4 11.83 -18.53 -0.45
CA LEU A 4 10.69 -18.12 -1.28
C LEU A 4 9.34 -18.32 -0.59
N HIS A 5 9.30 -19.05 0.52
CA HIS A 5 8.06 -19.25 1.25
C HIS A 5 7.76 -18.01 2.10
N PRO A 6 6.52 -17.48 2.06
CA PRO A 6 6.08 -16.47 3.00
C PRO A 6 6.27 -16.97 4.42
N SER A 7 6.70 -16.10 5.33
CA SER A 7 6.86 -16.46 6.73
C SER A 7 5.54 -16.92 7.34
N THR A 8 5.63 -17.85 8.28
CA THR A 8 4.50 -18.30 9.12
C THR A 8 4.54 -17.64 10.50
N SER A 9 5.11 -16.44 10.58
CA SER A 9 5.48 -15.77 11.83
C SER A 9 4.42 -15.92 12.91
N THR A 10 4.79 -16.58 14.00
CA THR A 10 3.91 -16.83 15.15
C THR A 10 4.02 -15.73 16.19
N SER A 11 5.02 -14.84 16.10
CA SER A 11 5.23 -13.79 17.10
C SER A 11 4.18 -12.70 16.97
N ARG A 12 3.28 -12.65 17.94
CA ARG A 12 2.30 -11.56 18.07
C ARG A 12 2.89 -10.28 18.65
N ARG A 13 4.05 -10.36 19.33
CA ARG A 13 4.66 -9.21 20.02
C ARG A 13 5.74 -8.56 19.15
N VAL A 14 5.76 -7.23 19.15
CA VAL A 14 6.83 -6.46 18.51
C VAL A 14 8.12 -6.65 19.32
N PRO A 15 9.23 -7.06 18.70
CA PRO A 15 10.50 -7.11 19.41
C PRO A 15 10.92 -5.71 19.88
N PRO A 16 11.32 -5.50 21.15
CA PRO A 16 11.68 -4.18 21.67
C PRO A 16 12.74 -3.45 20.85
N TRP A 17 13.73 -4.20 20.33
CA TRP A 17 14.79 -3.65 19.50
C TRP A 17 14.28 -3.04 18.18
N VAL A 18 13.20 -3.57 17.60
CA VAL A 18 12.58 -3.02 16.38
C VAL A 18 12.04 -1.62 16.67
N MET A 19 11.37 -1.45 17.82
CA MET A 19 10.88 -0.15 18.26
C MET A 19 12.02 0.83 18.56
N GLY A 20 13.08 0.35 19.23
CA GLY A 20 14.28 1.15 19.48
C GLY A 20 14.89 1.70 18.19
N ILE A 21 15.03 0.86 17.17
CA ILE A 21 15.50 1.28 15.83
C ILE A 21 14.52 2.28 15.20
N ALA A 22 13.22 1.99 15.20
CA ALA A 22 12.21 2.88 14.62
C ALA A 22 12.25 4.29 15.23
N PHE A 23 12.33 4.40 16.56
CA PHE A 23 12.41 5.68 17.25
C PHE A 23 13.75 6.38 17.07
N ALA A 24 14.86 5.64 17.04
CA ALA A 24 16.17 6.21 16.76
C ALA A 24 16.23 6.80 15.33
N LEU A 25 15.69 6.09 14.34
CA LEU A 25 15.57 6.63 12.97
C LEU A 25 14.67 7.86 12.93
N LEU A 26 13.52 7.86 13.61
CA LEU A 26 12.65 9.03 13.65
C LEU A 26 13.35 10.24 14.29
N ALA A 27 14.03 10.05 15.42
CA ALA A 27 14.78 11.11 16.08
C ALA A 27 15.87 11.66 15.15
N PHE A 28 16.62 10.78 14.47
CA PHE A 28 17.61 11.16 13.47
C PHE A 28 16.97 11.94 12.31
N MET A 29 15.85 11.48 11.75
CA MET A 29 15.19 12.17 10.64
C MET A 29 14.63 13.53 11.08
N PHE A 30 14.09 13.65 12.29
CA PHE A 30 13.51 14.89 12.80
C PHE A 30 14.52 16.06 12.85
N ILE A 31 15.77 15.78 13.23
CA ILE A 31 16.83 16.80 13.31
C ILE A 31 17.40 17.18 11.94
N GLN A 32 17.15 16.39 10.89
CA GLN A 32 17.64 16.70 9.55
C GLN A 32 16.75 17.77 8.86
N PRO A 33 17.33 18.81 8.25
CA PRO A 33 16.56 19.88 7.65
C PRO A 33 15.75 19.43 6.43
N GLY A 34 16.26 18.45 5.66
CA GLY A 34 15.64 17.96 4.42
C GLY A 34 14.54 16.91 4.58
N THR A 35 14.08 16.62 5.81
CA THR A 35 13.04 15.60 6.06
C THR A 35 11.66 16.22 6.24
N GLY A 36 10.62 15.40 6.03
CA GLY A 36 9.23 15.81 6.14
C GLY A 36 8.73 16.62 4.95
N VAL A 37 9.39 16.51 3.80
CA VAL A 37 9.07 17.31 2.60
C VAL A 37 7.60 17.17 2.20
N ASP A 38 7.03 15.97 2.22
CA ASP A 38 5.61 15.80 1.85
C ASP A 38 4.67 16.48 2.84
N VAL A 39 5.02 16.53 4.13
CA VAL A 39 4.24 17.27 5.13
C VAL A 39 4.34 18.77 4.87
N LEU A 40 5.54 19.26 4.57
CA LEU A 40 5.80 20.68 4.32
C LEU A 40 5.07 21.17 3.05
N VAL A 41 5.17 20.42 1.95
CA VAL A 41 4.73 20.90 0.62
C VAL A 41 3.36 20.36 0.19
N THR A 42 2.89 19.26 0.79
CA THR A 42 1.64 18.60 0.37
C THR A 42 0.61 18.56 1.50
N TYR A 43 0.89 17.84 2.59
CA TYR A 43 -0.15 17.53 3.59
C TYR A 43 -0.49 18.73 4.49
N GLY A 44 0.52 19.47 4.94
CA GLY A 44 0.33 20.66 5.78
C GLY A 44 -0.48 21.76 5.10
N PRO A 45 -0.08 22.23 3.90
CA PRO A 45 -0.85 23.21 3.13
C PRO A 45 -2.29 22.73 2.85
N ALA A 46 -2.45 21.47 2.43
CA ALA A 46 -3.77 20.88 2.19
C ALA A 46 -4.66 20.93 3.45
N GLY A 47 -4.12 20.56 4.61
CA GLY A 47 -4.84 20.61 5.90
C GLY A 47 -5.18 22.03 6.37
N ARG A 48 -4.46 23.05 5.89
CA ARG A 48 -4.72 24.49 6.14
C ARG A 48 -5.66 25.14 5.11
N GLY A 49 -6.17 24.38 4.15
CA GLY A 49 -7.09 24.88 3.12
C GLY A 49 -6.42 25.36 1.85
N GLU A 50 -5.09 25.33 1.76
CA GLU A 50 -4.32 25.59 0.54
C GLU A 50 -4.25 24.33 -0.34
N TYR A 51 -5.40 23.69 -0.54
CA TYR A 51 -5.49 22.47 -1.33
C TYR A 51 -5.52 22.80 -2.82
N ILE A 52 -4.51 22.34 -3.54
CA ILE A 52 -4.49 22.42 -4.99
C ILE A 52 -5.02 21.11 -5.55
N GLU A 53 -6.16 21.18 -6.24
CA GLU A 53 -6.77 20.03 -6.88
C GLU A 53 -5.81 19.38 -7.86
N GLY A 54 -5.52 18.10 -7.62
CA GLY A 54 -4.67 17.31 -8.47
C GLY A 54 -3.18 17.58 -8.32
N LEU A 55 -2.67 18.64 -7.68
CA LEU A 55 -1.22 18.91 -7.60
C LEU A 55 -0.49 17.77 -6.89
N LEU A 56 0.32 17.03 -7.66
CA LEU A 56 0.96 15.78 -7.26
C LEU A 56 -0.12 14.77 -6.82
N PRO A 57 -0.40 13.73 -7.63
CA PRO A 57 -1.64 12.97 -7.67
C PRO A 57 -1.83 12.12 -6.41
N ARG A 58 -2.10 12.72 -5.26
CA ARG A 58 -1.92 11.98 -4.01
C ARG A 58 -3.24 11.76 -3.32
N ASN A 59 -4.00 12.82 -3.08
CA ASN A 59 -5.06 12.70 -2.10
C ASN A 59 -6.39 13.34 -2.55
N PRO A 60 -7.48 12.56 -2.67
CA PRO A 60 -8.84 13.07 -2.82
C PRO A 60 -9.32 13.90 -1.62
N ARG A 61 -10.33 14.75 -1.79
CA ARG A 61 -10.72 15.77 -0.79
C ARG A 61 -11.05 15.24 0.61
N PHE A 62 -11.57 14.03 0.76
CA PHE A 62 -11.81 13.47 2.09
C PHE A 62 -10.52 13.20 2.90
N SER A 63 -9.35 13.11 2.26
CA SER A 63 -8.07 13.03 2.99
C SER A 63 -7.77 14.31 3.76
N LEU A 64 -8.42 15.44 3.39
CA LEU A 64 -8.24 16.72 4.06
C LEU A 64 -8.66 16.65 5.53
N TRP A 65 -9.68 15.84 5.87
CA TRP A 65 -10.04 15.61 7.28
C TRP A 65 -8.89 14.98 8.06
N PHE A 66 -8.15 14.08 7.44
CA PHE A 66 -6.98 13.46 8.05
C PHE A 66 -5.83 14.46 8.17
N PHE A 67 -5.52 15.24 7.13
CA PHE A 67 -4.45 16.24 7.18
C PHE A 67 -4.74 17.38 8.15
N TRP A 68 -5.99 17.79 8.25
CA TRP A 68 -6.44 18.84 9.16
C TRP A 68 -6.11 18.55 10.63
N LEU A 69 -6.10 17.28 11.04
CA LEU A 69 -5.72 16.87 12.39
C LEU A 69 -4.26 17.26 12.70
N PHE A 70 -3.37 17.10 11.73
CA PHE A 70 -1.94 17.33 11.90
C PHE A 70 -1.55 18.77 11.57
N ALA A 71 -2.18 19.42 10.60
CA ALA A 71 -1.77 20.72 10.05
C ALA A 71 -1.95 21.94 10.99
N ARG A 72 -2.21 21.70 12.29
CA ARG A 72 -2.41 22.71 13.33
C ARG A 72 -1.13 23.10 14.07
N LEU A 73 -0.04 22.35 13.91
CA LEU A 73 1.23 22.64 14.55
C LEU A 73 2.16 23.34 13.52
N PRO A 74 3.34 23.83 13.95
CA PRO A 74 4.37 24.20 12.99
C PRO A 74 4.85 22.96 12.23
N TRP A 75 5.22 23.12 10.96
CA TRP A 75 5.39 21.99 10.03
C TRP A 75 6.31 20.85 10.52
N LYS A 76 7.39 21.14 11.27
CA LYS A 76 8.26 20.10 11.85
C LYS A 76 7.53 19.30 12.92
N TRP A 77 6.69 19.95 13.73
CA TRP A 77 5.85 19.30 14.72
C TRP A 77 4.68 18.54 14.07
N ASP A 78 4.09 19.06 12.98
CA ASP A 78 3.11 18.30 12.16
C ASP A 78 3.73 16.98 11.70
N TYR A 79 4.96 17.08 11.15
CA TYR A 79 5.73 15.95 10.68
C TYR A 79 6.02 14.95 11.79
N LEU A 80 6.53 15.42 12.93
CA LEU A 80 6.84 14.56 14.08
C LEU A 80 5.58 13.85 14.60
N ALA A 81 4.47 14.59 14.75
CA ALA A 81 3.20 14.03 15.20
C ALA A 81 2.69 12.96 14.23
N LEU A 82 2.75 13.22 12.92
CA LEU A 82 2.37 12.24 11.91
C LEU A 82 3.23 10.99 11.97
N MET A 83 4.56 11.13 12.10
CA MET A 83 5.46 9.97 12.17
C MET A 83 5.32 9.17 13.46
N LEU A 84 5.14 9.85 14.60
CA LEU A 84 4.84 9.20 15.88
C LEU A 84 3.52 8.44 15.82
N ALA A 85 2.53 8.91 15.06
CA ALA A 85 1.28 8.19 14.82
C ALA A 85 1.45 7.03 13.82
N SER A 86 2.27 7.20 12.77
CA SER A 86 2.53 6.17 11.76
C SER A 86 3.16 4.91 12.33
N ILE A 87 4.07 5.02 13.31
CA ILE A 87 4.75 3.87 13.93
C ILE A 87 3.76 2.87 14.58
N PRO A 88 2.91 3.25 15.57
CA PRO A 88 1.95 2.34 16.19
C PRO A 88 0.87 1.88 15.20
N VAL A 89 0.50 2.71 14.22
CA VAL A 89 -0.43 2.32 13.15
C VAL A 89 0.19 1.23 12.28
N LEU A 90 1.49 1.32 11.95
CA LEU A 90 2.20 0.28 11.21
C LEU A 90 2.36 -1.00 12.05
N VAL A 91 2.61 -0.89 13.35
CA VAL A 91 2.58 -2.04 14.27
C VAL A 91 1.22 -2.75 14.18
N ALA A 92 0.12 -2.00 14.30
CA ALA A 92 -1.22 -2.56 14.19
C ALA A 92 -1.49 -3.18 12.81
N ALA A 93 -1.02 -2.54 11.73
CA ALA A 93 -1.12 -3.07 10.37
C ALA A 93 -0.43 -4.42 10.22
N VAL A 94 0.82 -4.53 10.68
CA VAL A 94 1.59 -5.78 10.65
C VAL A 94 0.89 -6.86 11.47
N TYR A 95 0.38 -6.52 12.66
CA TYR A 95 -0.39 -7.45 13.50
C TYR A 95 -1.65 -7.98 12.78
N TRP A 96 -2.47 -7.10 12.21
CA TRP A 96 -3.71 -7.47 11.53
C TRP A 96 -3.46 -8.25 10.23
N GLY A 97 -2.41 -7.88 9.49
CA GLY A 97 -1.95 -8.55 8.27
C GLY A 97 -1.26 -9.89 8.53
N GLY A 98 -0.69 -10.07 9.73
CA GLY A 98 0.10 -11.25 10.10
C GLY A 98 1.52 -11.24 9.52
N GLY A 99 2.06 -10.06 9.19
CA GLY A 99 3.42 -9.90 8.67
C GLY A 99 4.50 -10.00 9.75
N ASP A 100 5.76 -9.82 9.34
CA ASP A 100 6.90 -9.75 10.25
C ASP A 100 7.24 -8.30 10.57
N TYR A 101 7.24 -7.94 11.86
CA TYR A 101 7.58 -6.58 12.30
C TYR A 101 8.95 -6.13 11.77
N TRP A 102 9.99 -6.94 11.93
CA TRP A 102 11.33 -6.56 11.49
C TRP A 102 11.40 -6.32 9.97
N LYS A 103 10.63 -7.06 9.16
CA LYS A 103 10.62 -6.86 7.70
C LYS A 103 9.99 -5.54 7.33
N ALA A 104 8.90 -5.14 7.99
CA ALA A 104 8.29 -3.84 7.75
C ALA A 104 9.23 -2.70 8.19
N PHE A 105 9.75 -2.77 9.42
CA PHE A 105 10.51 -1.69 10.06
C PHE A 105 11.98 -1.58 9.62
N LEU A 106 12.61 -2.64 9.10
CA LEU A 106 13.96 -2.62 8.54
C LEU A 106 13.98 -2.53 7.01
N SER A 107 12.94 -1.98 6.40
CA SER A 107 12.83 -1.87 4.95
C SER A 107 13.06 -0.44 4.46
N PHE A 108 13.51 -0.30 3.22
CA PHE A 108 13.59 1.00 2.56
C PHE A 108 12.24 1.75 2.56
N PRO A 109 11.09 1.11 2.26
CA PRO A 109 9.78 1.75 2.39
C PRO A 109 9.51 2.43 3.73
N PHE A 110 9.95 1.82 4.85
CA PHE A 110 9.80 2.44 6.17
C PHE A 110 10.74 3.62 6.38
N VAL A 111 12.01 3.49 5.97
CA VAL A 111 12.97 4.61 6.02
C VAL A 111 12.46 5.80 5.21
N TRP A 112 11.91 5.55 4.01
CA TRP A 112 11.32 6.59 3.19
C TRP A 112 10.05 7.18 3.82
N LEU A 113 9.19 6.33 4.40
CA LEU A 113 8.01 6.79 5.12
C LEU A 113 8.40 7.82 6.19
N LEU A 114 9.39 7.50 7.02
CA LEU A 114 9.90 8.41 8.04
C LEU A 114 10.57 9.63 7.42
N GLY A 115 11.45 9.46 6.44
CA GLY A 115 12.23 10.56 5.86
C GLY A 115 11.37 11.61 5.17
N TYR A 116 10.38 11.20 4.36
CA TYR A 116 9.53 12.13 3.63
C TYR A 116 8.26 12.55 4.38
N GLY A 117 7.90 11.85 5.46
CA GLY A 117 6.67 12.12 6.19
C GLY A 117 5.43 11.52 5.53
N GLN A 118 5.52 10.31 4.99
CA GLN A 118 4.44 9.67 4.22
C GLN A 118 3.29 9.13 5.11
N ILE A 119 2.10 9.00 4.50
CA ILE A 119 0.90 8.45 5.13
C ILE A 119 0.66 6.96 4.84
N ASP A 120 1.63 6.28 4.21
CA ASP A 120 1.48 4.90 3.70
C ASP A 120 1.20 3.88 4.81
N ALA A 121 1.65 4.13 6.04
CA ALA A 121 1.31 3.29 7.21
C ALA A 121 -0.21 3.21 7.43
N PHE A 122 -0.95 4.31 7.22
CA PHE A 122 -2.40 4.36 7.40
C PHE A 122 -3.14 3.63 6.27
N VAL A 123 -2.64 3.73 5.03
CA VAL A 123 -3.17 2.96 3.89
C VAL A 123 -2.97 1.47 4.13
N ALA A 124 -1.75 1.07 4.51
CA ALA A 124 -1.41 -0.31 4.83
C ALA A 124 -2.27 -0.84 6.00
N ALA A 125 -2.46 -0.04 7.05
CA ALA A 125 -3.34 -0.36 8.17
C ALA A 125 -4.80 -0.52 7.73
N GLY A 126 -5.31 0.31 6.82
CA GLY A 126 -6.65 0.19 6.27
C GLY A 126 -6.88 -1.17 5.59
N ILE A 127 -5.97 -1.57 4.69
CA ILE A 127 -6.04 -2.86 3.99
C ILE A 127 -5.92 -4.02 4.99
N ALA A 128 -4.95 -3.96 5.91
CA ALA A 128 -4.73 -5.01 6.90
C ALA A 128 -5.92 -5.15 7.88
N LEU A 129 -6.50 -4.04 8.32
CA LEU A 129 -7.69 -4.01 9.17
C LEU A 129 -8.91 -4.59 8.45
N ALA A 130 -9.13 -4.22 7.19
CA ALA A 130 -10.22 -4.77 6.39
C ALA A 130 -10.06 -6.29 6.19
N TRP A 131 -8.84 -6.76 5.94
CA TRP A 131 -8.52 -8.19 5.88
C TRP A 131 -8.78 -8.91 7.22
N TRP A 132 -8.31 -8.35 8.33
CA TRP A 132 -8.55 -8.91 9.67
C TRP A 132 -10.05 -8.95 10.00
N ALA A 133 -10.77 -7.86 9.73
CA ALA A 133 -12.20 -7.75 10.01
C ALA A 133 -13.02 -8.73 9.16
N LEU A 134 -12.65 -8.95 7.89
CA LEU A 134 -13.26 -9.95 7.03
C LEU A 134 -13.14 -11.36 7.63
N ARG A 135 -11.96 -11.74 8.13
CA ARG A 135 -11.73 -13.05 8.78
C ARG A 135 -12.54 -13.24 10.05
N HIS A 136 -12.80 -12.16 10.79
CA HIS A 136 -13.55 -12.18 12.06
C HIS A 136 -15.04 -11.80 11.89
N LYS A 137 -15.54 -11.68 10.65
CA LYS A 137 -16.92 -11.27 10.33
C LYS A 137 -17.34 -9.93 10.98
N ARG A 138 -16.39 -9.00 11.18
CA ARG A 138 -16.62 -7.66 11.75
C ARG A 138 -16.81 -6.61 10.66
N PHE A 139 -17.92 -6.70 9.92
CA PHE A 139 -18.13 -5.92 8.69
C PHE A 139 -18.14 -4.39 8.84
N TRP A 140 -18.55 -3.87 10.00
CA TRP A 140 -18.46 -2.43 10.28
C TRP A 140 -17.00 -1.95 10.40
N ILE A 141 -16.17 -2.71 11.11
CA ILE A 141 -14.73 -2.45 11.22
C ILE A 141 -14.05 -2.59 9.85
N MET A 142 -14.51 -3.54 9.04
CA MET A 142 -14.07 -3.65 7.65
C MET A 142 -14.32 -2.35 6.88
N GLY A 143 -15.48 -1.72 7.06
CA GLY A 143 -15.79 -0.43 6.43
C GLY A 143 -14.84 0.70 6.84
N ILE A 144 -14.35 0.71 8.10
CA ILE A 144 -13.28 1.62 8.53
C ILE A 144 -12.00 1.33 7.74
N GLY A 145 -11.59 0.05 7.66
CA GLY A 145 -10.41 -0.35 6.90
C GLY A 145 -10.49 0.00 5.41
N LEU A 146 -11.63 -0.25 4.76
CA LEU A 146 -11.89 0.14 3.38
C LEU A 146 -11.82 1.65 3.19
N SER A 147 -12.31 2.41 4.18
CA SER A 147 -12.20 3.87 4.19
C SER A 147 -10.73 4.28 4.20
N PHE A 148 -9.89 3.82 5.13
CA PHE A 148 -8.47 4.19 5.10
C PHE A 148 -7.74 3.77 3.80
N ALA A 149 -8.03 2.57 3.28
CA ALA A 149 -7.42 2.06 2.05
C ALA A 149 -7.78 2.91 0.81
N CYS A 150 -9.06 3.21 0.63
CA CYS A 150 -9.52 4.01 -0.50
C CYS A 150 -9.31 5.50 -0.30
N LEU A 151 -9.40 5.99 0.95
CA LEU A 151 -9.58 7.42 1.19
C LEU A 151 -8.27 8.22 1.26
N LEU A 152 -7.15 7.57 1.56
CA LEU A 152 -5.87 8.28 1.68
C LEU A 152 -5.10 8.28 0.36
N LYS A 153 -4.97 7.10 -0.27
CA LYS A 153 -4.30 6.93 -1.57
C LYS A 153 -5.07 5.90 -2.42
N PRO A 154 -6.15 6.30 -3.12
CA PRO A 154 -6.99 5.40 -3.91
C PRO A 154 -6.19 4.50 -4.85
N GLN A 155 -5.17 5.05 -5.49
CA GLN A 155 -4.27 4.35 -6.42
C GLN A 155 -3.58 3.12 -5.82
N MET A 156 -3.39 3.07 -4.50
CA MET A 156 -2.77 1.94 -3.81
C MET A 156 -3.81 0.95 -3.26
N GLY A 157 -4.92 1.49 -2.73
CA GLY A 157 -5.85 0.70 -1.93
C GLY A 157 -7.11 0.24 -2.65
N ILE A 158 -7.53 0.88 -3.75
CA ILE A 158 -8.89 0.69 -4.29
C ILE A 158 -9.14 -0.74 -4.77
N PHE A 159 -8.20 -1.36 -5.49
CA PHE A 159 -8.39 -2.73 -5.97
C PHE A 159 -8.32 -3.75 -4.83
N ALA A 160 -7.44 -3.54 -3.84
CA ALA A 160 -7.39 -4.37 -2.65
C ALA A 160 -8.70 -4.26 -1.84
N ALA A 161 -9.21 -3.05 -1.65
CA ALA A 161 -10.47 -2.77 -1.00
C ALA A 161 -11.66 -3.41 -1.73
N LEU A 162 -11.72 -3.27 -3.06
CA LEU A 162 -12.73 -3.90 -3.91
C LEU A 162 -12.69 -5.43 -3.75
N CYS A 163 -11.50 -6.03 -3.83
CA CYS A 163 -11.29 -7.46 -3.66
C CYS A 163 -11.79 -7.96 -2.29
N LEU A 164 -11.45 -7.25 -1.21
CA LEU A 164 -11.91 -7.55 0.14
C LEU A 164 -13.44 -7.44 0.27
N TRP A 165 -14.05 -6.37 -0.26
CA TRP A 165 -15.50 -6.19 -0.28
C TRP A 165 -16.21 -7.30 -1.07
N LEU A 166 -15.68 -7.69 -2.23
CA LEU A 166 -16.19 -8.80 -3.04
C LEU A 166 -16.09 -10.16 -2.32
N TRP A 167 -15.20 -10.32 -1.34
CA TRP A 167 -15.16 -11.52 -0.49
C TRP A 167 -16.03 -11.44 0.76
N SER A 168 -16.54 -10.26 1.11
CA SER A 168 -17.45 -10.12 2.25
C SER A 168 -18.75 -10.88 1.98
N PRO A 169 -19.21 -11.76 2.88
CA PRO A 169 -20.53 -12.37 2.76
C PRO A 169 -21.66 -11.34 2.96
N ASN A 170 -21.39 -10.22 3.64
CA ASN A 170 -22.33 -9.10 3.77
C ASN A 170 -21.83 -7.91 2.92
N LYS A 171 -22.51 -7.61 1.81
CA LYS A 171 -22.10 -6.54 0.88
C LYS A 171 -22.36 -5.13 1.39
N TRP A 172 -23.37 -4.97 2.24
CA TRP A 172 -23.87 -3.65 2.63
C TRP A 172 -23.12 -3.06 3.82
N LYS A 173 -22.92 -3.84 4.89
CA LYS A 173 -22.32 -3.35 6.14
C LYS A 173 -20.93 -2.70 5.96
N PRO A 174 -19.99 -3.28 5.17
CA PRO A 174 -18.70 -2.63 4.94
C PRO A 174 -18.76 -1.33 4.13
N LEU A 175 -19.85 -1.10 3.39
CA LEU A 175 -19.99 0.11 2.55
C LEU A 175 -20.57 1.29 3.29
N VAL A 176 -21.24 1.09 4.44
CA VAL A 176 -21.92 2.19 5.14
C VAL A 176 -20.96 3.31 5.51
N ILE A 177 -19.81 2.98 6.13
CA ILE A 177 -18.84 4.01 6.55
C ILE A 177 -18.22 4.73 5.33
N PRO A 178 -17.68 4.04 4.31
CA PRO A 178 -17.21 4.70 3.09
C PRO A 178 -18.29 5.55 2.40
N ALA A 179 -19.54 5.07 2.36
CA ALA A 179 -20.65 5.78 1.73
C ALA A 179 -21.03 7.05 2.50
N VAL A 180 -21.08 7.00 3.82
CA VAL A 180 -21.33 8.18 4.66
C VAL A 180 -20.21 9.20 4.49
N LEU A 181 -18.94 8.77 4.54
CA LEU A 181 -17.79 9.65 4.30
C LEU A 181 -17.83 10.25 2.89
N GLY A 182 -18.18 9.45 1.88
CA GLY A 182 -18.41 9.91 0.52
C GLY A 182 -19.51 10.97 0.45
N ALA A 183 -20.68 10.71 1.02
CA ALA A 183 -21.80 11.63 1.02
C ALA A 183 -21.46 12.96 1.72
N ILE A 184 -20.85 12.91 2.91
CA ILE A 184 -20.40 14.12 3.63
C ILE A 184 -19.40 14.90 2.77
N SER A 185 -18.47 14.22 2.09
CA SER A 185 -17.49 14.89 1.23
C SER A 185 -18.13 15.59 0.03
N LEU A 186 -19.16 14.99 -0.58
CA LEU A 186 -19.88 15.59 -1.71
C LEU A 186 -20.67 16.83 -1.27
N VAL A 187 -21.25 16.80 -0.07
CA VAL A 187 -21.94 17.96 0.50
C VAL A 187 -20.96 19.09 0.83
N GLN A 188 -19.82 18.76 1.47
CA GLN A 188 -18.87 19.76 1.93
C GLN A 188 -18.11 20.46 0.80
N TRP A 189 -17.83 19.75 -0.31
CA TRP A 189 -16.93 20.24 -1.35
C TRP A 189 -17.53 20.28 -2.77
N GLY A 190 -18.82 20.00 -2.89
CA GLY A 190 -19.55 19.96 -4.16
C GLY A 190 -19.58 18.55 -4.76
N TRP A 191 -20.70 18.19 -5.38
CA TRP A 191 -20.91 16.85 -5.94
C TRP A 191 -19.92 16.50 -7.07
N ASP A 192 -19.33 17.51 -7.69
CA ASP A 192 -18.43 17.43 -8.85
C ASP A 192 -16.95 17.23 -8.46
N TRP A 193 -16.60 17.34 -7.17
CA TRP A 193 -15.20 17.24 -6.72
C TRP A 193 -14.51 15.92 -7.14
N PRO A 194 -15.17 14.74 -7.16
CA PRO A 194 -14.51 13.52 -7.64
C PRO A 194 -14.13 13.60 -9.11
N LEU A 195 -14.96 14.25 -9.94
CA LEU A 195 -14.68 14.44 -11.37
C LEU A 195 -13.48 15.36 -11.56
N ARG A 196 -13.43 16.48 -10.82
CA ARG A 196 -12.27 17.40 -10.84
C ARG A 196 -11.00 16.70 -10.38
N TRP A 197 -11.08 15.88 -9.33
CA TRP A 197 -9.95 15.07 -8.85
C TRP A 197 -9.46 14.06 -9.90
N VAL A 198 -10.35 13.30 -10.53
CA VAL A 198 -9.99 12.36 -11.61
C VAL A 198 -9.35 13.11 -12.79
N HIS A 199 -9.94 14.23 -13.22
CA HIS A 199 -9.41 15.03 -14.31
C HIS A 199 -7.99 15.54 -13.99
N GLY A 200 -7.76 16.03 -12.76
CA GLY A 200 -6.45 16.46 -12.29
C GLY A 200 -5.41 15.33 -12.30
N ILE A 201 -5.78 14.11 -11.87
CA ILE A 201 -4.89 12.94 -11.93
C ILE A 201 -4.54 12.60 -13.37
N LEU A 202 -5.54 12.51 -14.25
CA LEU A 202 -5.33 12.14 -15.65
C LEU A 202 -4.47 13.18 -16.39
N GLY A 203 -4.65 14.47 -16.08
CA GLY A 203 -3.84 15.56 -16.63
C GLY A 203 -2.37 15.52 -16.22
N GLN A 204 -2.02 14.85 -15.12
CA GLN A 204 -0.65 14.81 -14.60
C GLN A 204 0.12 13.53 -14.94
N VAL A 205 -0.52 12.55 -15.59
CA VAL A 205 0.13 11.27 -15.96
C VAL A 205 1.44 11.49 -16.72
N GLY A 206 1.51 12.51 -17.59
CA GLY A 206 2.73 12.86 -18.32
C GLY A 206 3.89 13.31 -17.42
N ALA A 207 3.62 14.19 -16.45
CA ALA A 207 4.63 14.69 -15.51
C ALA A 207 5.12 13.58 -14.54
N LEU A 208 4.24 12.65 -14.19
CA LEU A 208 4.54 11.53 -13.29
C LEU A 208 5.45 10.47 -13.90
N LYS A 209 5.46 10.34 -15.23
CA LYS A 209 6.39 9.45 -15.95
C LYS A 209 7.86 9.87 -15.75
N ALA A 210 8.11 11.15 -15.44
CA ALA A 210 9.46 11.68 -15.24
C ALA A 210 9.93 11.64 -13.77
N ASP A 211 9.09 11.18 -12.83
CA ASP A 211 9.46 11.10 -11.43
C ASP A 211 10.44 9.93 -11.20
N TRP A 212 11.64 10.27 -10.73
CA TRP A 212 12.71 9.31 -10.42
C TRP A 212 12.33 8.33 -9.31
N ALA A 213 11.33 8.68 -8.49
CA ALA A 213 10.82 7.84 -7.44
C ALA A 213 9.69 6.91 -7.90
N ASN A 214 9.37 6.81 -9.20
CA ASN A 214 8.36 5.88 -9.70
C ASN A 214 8.98 4.49 -9.91
N SER A 215 8.36 3.45 -9.35
CA SER A 215 8.74 2.04 -9.57
C SER A 215 7.77 1.29 -10.49
N SER A 216 6.71 1.95 -10.97
CA SER A 216 5.78 1.34 -11.92
C SER A 216 6.42 1.15 -13.28
N PRO A 217 6.21 0.00 -13.96
CA PRO A 217 6.68 -0.23 -15.31
C PRO A 217 5.81 0.39 -16.42
N VAL A 218 4.67 1.00 -16.06
CA VAL A 218 3.74 1.61 -17.01
C VAL A 218 4.37 2.66 -17.94
N PRO A 219 5.33 3.52 -17.51
CA PRO A 219 5.97 4.45 -18.42
C PRO A 219 6.70 3.78 -19.60
N TRP A 220 7.24 2.57 -19.41
CA TRP A 220 7.99 1.84 -20.44
C TRP A 220 7.13 0.84 -21.21
N LEU A 221 6.23 0.14 -20.53
CA LEU A 221 5.41 -0.93 -21.12
C LEU A 221 3.98 -0.48 -21.49
N GLY A 222 3.58 0.72 -21.10
CA GLY A 222 2.24 1.25 -21.34
C GLY A 222 1.14 0.42 -20.69
N TRP A 223 -0.02 0.39 -21.36
CA TRP A 223 -1.20 -0.33 -20.89
C TRP A 223 -1.07 -1.86 -20.95
N TRP A 224 -0.04 -2.41 -21.60
CA TRP A 224 0.23 -3.85 -21.62
C TRP A 224 0.51 -4.43 -20.23
N THR A 225 0.97 -3.59 -19.30
CA THR A 225 1.12 -3.96 -17.88
C THR A 225 -0.15 -4.54 -17.27
N TRP A 226 -1.34 -4.19 -17.78
CA TRP A 226 -2.60 -4.75 -17.30
C TRP A 226 -2.78 -6.24 -17.59
N LEU A 227 -2.01 -6.82 -18.53
CA LEU A 227 -2.01 -8.27 -18.76
C LEU A 227 -1.57 -9.06 -17.51
N ILE A 228 -0.84 -8.43 -16.58
CA ILE A 228 -0.44 -9.04 -15.31
C ILE A 228 -1.65 -9.44 -14.44
N TRP A 229 -2.83 -8.84 -14.67
CA TRP A 229 -4.05 -9.20 -13.96
C TRP A 229 -4.61 -10.56 -14.38
N LEU A 230 -4.29 -11.06 -15.58
CA LEU A 230 -4.76 -12.37 -16.05
C LEU A 230 -4.38 -13.51 -15.10
N PRO A 231 -3.10 -13.74 -14.75
CA PRO A 231 -2.76 -14.77 -13.77
C PRO A 231 -3.37 -14.49 -12.39
N VAL A 232 -3.57 -13.22 -11.99
CA VAL A 232 -4.15 -12.87 -10.69
C VAL A 232 -5.62 -13.26 -10.58
N VAL A 233 -6.39 -13.07 -11.65
CA VAL A 233 -7.84 -13.35 -11.68
C VAL A 233 -8.11 -14.82 -11.98
N LEU A 234 -7.41 -15.40 -12.97
CA LEU A 234 -7.69 -16.72 -13.52
C LEU A 234 -7.13 -17.87 -12.66
N THR A 235 -6.03 -17.66 -11.95
CA THR A 235 -5.43 -18.72 -11.12
C THR A 235 -6.18 -18.89 -9.80
N PRO A 236 -6.67 -20.10 -9.44
CA PRO A 236 -7.28 -20.34 -8.15
C PRO A 236 -6.21 -20.23 -7.05
N MET A 237 -6.40 -19.27 -6.16
CA MET A 237 -5.44 -18.95 -5.10
C MET A 237 -6.15 -18.82 -3.76
N ARG A 238 -5.42 -19.07 -2.67
CA ARG A 238 -5.88 -18.72 -1.33
C ARG A 238 -6.12 -17.21 -1.27
N ARG A 239 -7.15 -16.78 -0.53
CA ARG A 239 -7.56 -15.35 -0.45
C ARG A 239 -6.40 -14.41 -0.10
N LEU A 240 -5.56 -14.77 0.88
CA LEU A 240 -4.42 -13.92 1.23
C LEU A 240 -3.41 -13.78 0.09
N SER A 241 -3.05 -14.88 -0.59
CA SER A 241 -2.17 -14.85 -1.76
C SER A 241 -2.77 -14.01 -2.88
N ARG A 242 -4.08 -14.17 -3.14
CA ARG A 242 -4.79 -13.35 -4.13
C ARG A 242 -4.79 -11.86 -3.75
N LEU A 243 -4.98 -11.51 -2.48
CA LEU A 243 -4.92 -10.12 -2.01
C LEU A 243 -3.54 -9.51 -2.25
N ARG A 244 -2.47 -10.24 -1.92
CA ARG A 244 -1.08 -9.84 -2.19
C ARG A 244 -0.84 -9.64 -3.69
N CYS A 245 -1.31 -10.56 -4.53
CA CYS A 245 -1.25 -10.43 -5.98
C CYS A 245 -2.03 -9.23 -6.52
N VAL A 246 -3.19 -8.90 -5.95
CA VAL A 246 -3.98 -7.72 -6.34
C VAL A 246 -3.20 -6.43 -6.03
N MET A 247 -2.59 -6.34 -4.85
CA MET A 247 -1.72 -5.20 -4.50
C MET A 247 -0.50 -5.12 -5.43
N ALA A 248 0.14 -6.25 -5.71
CA ALA A 248 1.28 -6.34 -6.61
C ALA A 248 0.92 -5.97 -8.07
N ALA A 249 -0.20 -6.47 -8.58
CA ALA A 249 -0.68 -6.14 -9.92
C ALA A 249 -1.05 -4.65 -10.01
N THR A 250 -1.62 -4.08 -8.95
CA THR A 250 -1.86 -2.62 -8.85
C THR A 250 -0.55 -1.86 -8.97
N ALA A 251 0.49 -2.25 -8.21
CA ALA A 251 1.81 -1.61 -8.28
C ALA A 251 2.43 -1.65 -9.68
N LEU A 252 2.20 -2.74 -10.44
CA LEU A 252 2.74 -2.92 -11.78
C LEU A 252 1.91 -2.25 -12.89
N SER A 253 0.63 -1.94 -12.64
CA SER A 253 -0.31 -1.43 -13.66
C SER A 253 -0.75 0.01 -13.46
N TRP A 254 -0.47 0.60 -12.29
CA TRP A 254 -0.79 2.01 -12.04
C TRP A 254 0.28 2.94 -12.61
N PRO A 255 -0.05 4.05 -13.28
CA PRO A 255 0.95 4.93 -13.91
C PRO A 255 2.02 5.50 -12.97
N TYR A 256 1.69 5.63 -11.69
CA TYR A 256 2.59 6.12 -10.65
C TYR A 256 2.47 5.26 -9.39
N PHE A 257 3.52 4.48 -9.12
CA PHE A 257 3.63 3.67 -7.90
C PHE A 257 5.07 3.70 -7.39
N PRO A 258 5.40 4.63 -6.48
CA PRO A 258 6.72 4.69 -5.89
C PRO A 258 7.14 3.48 -5.06
N ALA A 259 8.43 3.20 -4.99
CA ALA A 259 8.95 2.02 -4.29
C ALA A 259 8.61 2.02 -2.80
N TYR A 260 8.48 3.21 -2.18
CA TYR A 260 8.06 3.31 -0.78
C TYR A 260 6.63 2.83 -0.52
N GLN A 261 5.79 2.76 -1.56
CA GLN A 261 4.43 2.26 -1.46
C GLN A 261 4.39 0.73 -1.27
N LEU A 262 5.51 0.03 -1.52
CA LEU A 262 5.65 -1.41 -1.26
C LEU A 262 5.51 -1.78 0.22
N LEU A 263 5.50 -0.80 1.13
CA LEU A 263 5.17 -1.00 2.54
C LEU A 263 3.83 -1.74 2.73
N ILE A 264 2.85 -1.52 1.84
CA ILE A 264 1.54 -2.21 1.90
C ILE A 264 1.66 -3.74 1.73
N LEU A 265 2.70 -4.22 1.05
CA LEU A 265 2.95 -5.66 0.92
C LEU A 265 3.61 -6.22 2.18
N LEU A 266 4.49 -5.43 2.83
CA LEU A 266 5.30 -5.84 3.97
C LEU A 266 4.52 -5.99 5.28
N VAL A 267 3.28 -5.46 5.36
CA VAL A 267 2.39 -5.71 6.50
C VAL A 267 1.75 -7.11 6.46
N PHE A 268 1.90 -7.84 5.34
CA PHE A 268 1.47 -9.22 5.17
C PHE A 268 2.68 -10.18 5.20
N PRO A 269 2.44 -11.49 5.33
CA PRO A 269 3.51 -12.48 5.21
C PRO A 269 4.22 -12.36 3.86
N VAL A 270 5.52 -12.06 3.91
CA VAL A 270 6.41 -12.01 2.74
C VAL A 270 7.60 -12.92 2.96
N SER A 271 8.19 -13.41 1.88
CA SER A 271 9.41 -14.20 1.86
C SER A 271 10.64 -13.32 2.12
N LEU A 272 11.78 -13.94 2.38
CA LEU A 272 13.02 -13.20 2.61
C LEU A 272 13.52 -12.53 1.32
N ALA A 273 13.31 -13.19 0.17
CA ALA A 273 13.64 -12.63 -1.14
C ALA A 273 12.78 -11.39 -1.47
N GLU A 274 11.47 -11.47 -1.22
CA GLU A 274 10.56 -10.33 -1.41
C GLU A 274 10.98 -9.14 -0.56
N TRP A 275 11.31 -9.36 0.72
CA TRP A 275 11.82 -8.29 1.60
C TRP A 275 13.15 -7.72 1.14
N ALA A 276 14.13 -8.57 0.80
CA ALA A 276 15.46 -8.12 0.39
C ALA A 276 15.41 -7.22 -0.85
N LEU A 277 14.55 -7.57 -1.82
CA LEU A 277 14.33 -6.76 -3.02
C LEU A 277 13.72 -5.38 -2.73
N THR A 278 12.99 -5.21 -1.62
CA THR A 278 12.53 -3.87 -1.21
C THR A 278 13.67 -2.95 -0.83
N GLY A 279 14.85 -3.49 -0.47
CA GLY A 279 16.05 -2.72 -0.12
C GLY A 279 16.83 -2.20 -1.33
N LEU A 280 16.55 -2.65 -2.56
CA LEU A 280 17.28 -2.23 -3.77
C LEU A 280 17.42 -0.71 -3.92
N PRO A 281 16.40 0.13 -3.65
CA PRO A 281 16.55 1.58 -3.78
C PRO A 281 17.65 2.20 -2.89
N LEU A 282 18.08 1.54 -1.81
CA LEU A 282 19.21 1.99 -0.97
C LEU A 282 20.55 1.98 -1.74
N LEU A 283 20.64 1.21 -2.83
CA LEU A 283 21.82 1.12 -3.69
C LEU A 283 21.89 2.27 -4.71
N GLY A 284 20.90 3.18 -4.70
CA GLY A 284 20.88 4.39 -5.52
C GLY A 284 19.84 4.36 -6.65
N ARG A 285 19.79 5.46 -7.42
CA ARG A 285 18.72 5.76 -8.38
C ARG A 285 18.45 4.64 -9.39
N ARG A 286 19.50 4.01 -9.94
CA ARG A 286 19.36 2.92 -10.94
C ARG A 286 18.62 1.69 -10.38
N TRP A 287 18.70 1.48 -9.07
CA TRP A 287 18.07 0.35 -8.39
C TRP A 287 16.66 0.66 -7.89
N TYR A 288 16.23 1.91 -7.99
CA TYR A 288 14.89 2.33 -7.61
C TYR A 288 13.83 1.68 -8.51
N GLU A 289 14.05 1.72 -9.83
CA GLU A 289 13.17 1.10 -10.83
C GLU A 289 13.14 -0.43 -10.68
N ALA A 290 14.26 -1.03 -10.26
CA ALA A 290 14.34 -2.46 -9.98
C ALA A 290 13.45 -2.90 -8.79
N ALA A 291 12.93 -1.97 -7.98
CA ALA A 291 11.91 -2.29 -6.98
C ALA A 291 10.61 -2.85 -7.62
N ALA A 292 10.37 -2.61 -8.92
CA ALA A 292 9.30 -3.25 -9.70
C ALA A 292 9.40 -4.79 -9.69
N LEU A 293 10.59 -5.35 -9.45
CA LEU A 293 10.79 -6.79 -9.33
C LEU A 293 10.11 -7.37 -8.09
N VAL A 294 9.87 -6.57 -7.04
CA VAL A 294 9.17 -7.01 -5.82
C VAL A 294 7.74 -7.47 -6.13
N PRO A 295 6.84 -6.63 -6.68
CA PRO A 295 5.48 -7.06 -6.98
C PRO A 295 5.45 -8.19 -8.04
N LEU A 296 6.37 -8.20 -9.00
CA LEU A 296 6.48 -9.31 -9.96
C LEU A 296 6.78 -10.63 -9.24
N LEU A 297 7.76 -10.62 -8.32
CA LEU A 297 8.11 -11.80 -7.53
C LEU A 297 6.93 -12.27 -6.67
N VAL A 298 6.17 -11.35 -6.06
CA VAL A 298 4.97 -11.69 -5.27
C VAL A 298 3.95 -12.47 -6.10
N ILE A 299 3.73 -12.07 -7.35
CA ILE A 299 2.81 -12.76 -8.27
C ILE A 299 3.36 -14.13 -8.64
N ILE A 300 4.63 -14.22 -9.03
CA ILE A 300 5.28 -15.49 -9.41
C ILE A 300 5.20 -16.50 -8.24
N VAL A 301 5.62 -16.10 -7.04
CA VAL A 301 5.62 -16.95 -5.84
C VAL A 301 4.21 -17.42 -5.48
N SER A 302 3.20 -16.56 -5.68
CA SER A 302 1.81 -16.90 -5.36
C SER A 302 1.15 -17.82 -6.38
N VAL A 303 1.53 -17.72 -7.66
CA VAL A 303 0.98 -18.52 -8.77
C VAL A 303 1.69 -19.87 -8.92
N TRP A 304 2.99 -19.92 -8.60
CA TRP A 304 3.85 -21.09 -8.79
C TRP A 304 3.31 -22.41 -8.21
N PRO A 305 2.77 -22.46 -6.98
CA PRO A 305 2.24 -23.71 -6.41
C PRO A 305 1.14 -24.33 -7.29
N TRP A 306 0.23 -23.51 -7.81
CA TRP A 306 -0.84 -24.00 -8.69
C TRP A 306 -0.31 -24.47 -10.05
N ALA A 307 0.62 -23.71 -10.64
CA ALA A 307 1.22 -24.07 -11.93
C ALA A 307 1.98 -25.40 -11.85
N SER A 308 2.78 -25.59 -10.80
CA SER A 308 3.55 -26.82 -10.57
C SER A 308 2.65 -28.03 -10.29
N GLU A 309 1.58 -27.88 -9.50
CA GLU A 309 0.61 -28.95 -9.27
C GLU A 309 -0.09 -29.35 -10.57
N THR A 310 -0.56 -28.37 -11.35
CA THR A 310 -1.23 -28.61 -12.62
C THR A 310 -0.33 -29.36 -13.60
N ALA A 311 0.92 -28.91 -13.77
CA ALA A 311 1.90 -29.58 -14.62
C ALA A 311 2.15 -31.03 -14.20
N SER A 312 2.19 -31.31 -12.88
CA SER A 312 2.36 -32.68 -12.37
C SER A 312 1.19 -33.60 -12.71
N ARG A 313 -0.05 -33.09 -12.67
CA ARG A 313 -1.27 -33.84 -13.02
C ARG A 313 -1.32 -34.18 -14.51
N TRP A 314 -0.90 -33.26 -15.38
CA TRP A 314 -0.82 -33.51 -16.82
C TRP A 314 0.20 -34.59 -17.17
N ARG A 315 1.40 -34.57 -16.54
CA ARG A 315 2.42 -35.62 -16.75
C ARG A 315 1.90 -37.01 -16.37
N LYS A 316 1.22 -37.12 -15.22
CA LYS A 316 0.62 -38.39 -14.77
C LYS A 316 -0.49 -38.92 -15.67
N ARG A 317 -1.24 -38.04 -16.35
CA ARG A 317 -2.25 -38.44 -17.33
C ARG A 317 -1.63 -38.96 -18.63
N GLY A 318 -0.58 -38.29 -19.11
CA GLY A 318 0.13 -38.72 -20.33
C GLY A 318 0.85 -40.07 -20.19
N SER A 319 1.29 -40.44 -18.99
CA SER A 319 1.92 -41.74 -18.74
C SER A 319 0.94 -42.91 -18.64
N LEU A 320 -0.38 -42.67 -18.58
CA LEU A 320 -1.40 -43.73 -18.52
C LEU A 320 -2.02 -44.04 -19.89
N SER A 321 -1.67 -43.28 -20.93
CA SER A 321 -2.24 -43.38 -22.28
C SER A 321 -1.29 -44.01 -23.31
N GLY A 322 -0.12 -44.50 -22.90
CA GLY A 322 0.85 -45.18 -23.76
C GLY A 322 1.17 -46.56 -23.21
#